data_AF-A0A345YRL3-F1
#
_entry.id   AF-A0A345YRL3-F1
#
_cell.length_a   1.000
_cell.length_b   1.000
_cell.length_c   1.000
_cell.angle_alpha   90.00
_cell.angle_beta   90.00
_cell.angle_gamma   90.00
#
_symmetry.space_group_name_H-M   'P 1'
#
loop_
_entity.id
_entity.type
_entity.pdbx_description
1 polymer ?
#
loop_
_entity_poly.entity_id
_entity_poly.type
_entity_poly.pdbx_seq_one_letter_code
_entity_poly.pdbx_strand_id
1 'polypeptide(L)'
;MGGRWVIDAEPGRARRSAGRRLSAKSFDLLARYVDGERQDLDPDQRRRAKERLRIIREHGIAQVGRYAERPDLRIERFRASPEDVAELRSRSDLALTGISHPSAEVYGDVVDAYVSPAVRDELELFHLLIPADEGEANVVLRVQDPPPVVRTLHVIADLHDDPSSRSRTEAQRLLARVLERAE
;
A
#
# COMPACT_ATOMS: atom_id res chain seq x y z
N MET A 1 -8.66 44.00 -41.51
CA MET A 1 -7.97 42.71 -41.31
C MET A 1 -8.24 42.25 -39.87
N GLY A 2 -9.42 41.67 -39.62
CA GLY A 2 -9.82 41.18 -38.29
C GLY A 2 -9.76 39.67 -38.25
N GLY A 3 -8.83 39.11 -37.48
CA GLY A 3 -8.71 37.67 -37.28
C GLY A 3 -9.72 37.16 -36.27
N ARG A 4 -10.75 36.47 -36.75
CA ARG A 4 -11.73 35.75 -35.94
C ARG A 4 -11.17 34.35 -35.65
N TRP A 5 -10.80 34.09 -34.40
CA TRP A 5 -10.48 32.72 -33.96
C TRP A 5 -11.79 32.01 -33.64
N VAL A 6 -12.11 30.99 -34.43
CA VAL A 6 -13.17 30.03 -34.14
C VAL A 6 -12.54 28.92 -33.31
N ILE A 7 -12.94 28.79 -32.04
CA ILE A 7 -12.62 27.63 -31.23
C ILE A 7 -13.83 26.71 -31.31
N ASP A 8 -13.83 25.81 -32.29
CA ASP A 8 -14.64 24.60 -32.23
C ASP A 8 -13.77 23.48 -31.65
N ALA A 9 -13.89 23.29 -30.34
CA ALA A 9 -13.57 22.04 -29.70
C ALA A 9 -14.69 21.76 -28.71
N GLU A 10 -15.57 20.82 -29.08
CA GLU A 10 -16.53 20.25 -28.16
C GLU A 10 -15.83 19.85 -26.85
N PRO A 11 -16.47 19.98 -25.69
CA PRO A 11 -15.96 19.41 -24.46
C PRO A 11 -16.08 17.88 -24.56
N GLY A 12 -15.14 17.27 -25.29
CA GLY A 12 -14.89 15.85 -25.25
C GLY A 12 -14.68 15.50 -23.80
N ARG A 13 -15.66 14.79 -23.22
CA ARG A 13 -15.65 14.27 -21.85
C ARG A 13 -14.21 13.96 -21.46
N ALA A 14 -13.64 14.75 -20.57
CA ALA A 14 -12.32 14.50 -20.03
C ALA A 14 -12.33 13.04 -19.59
N ARG A 15 -11.62 12.21 -20.35
CA ARG A 15 -11.42 10.80 -20.07
C ARG A 15 -10.79 10.81 -18.69
N ARG A 16 -11.59 10.56 -17.64
CA ARG A 16 -11.16 10.70 -16.25
C ARG A 16 -9.87 9.92 -16.15
N SER A 17 -8.74 10.61 -16.09
CA SER A 17 -7.45 9.96 -16.07
C SER A 17 -7.51 9.04 -14.87
N ALA A 18 -7.29 7.75 -15.07
CA ALA A 18 -7.19 6.79 -13.99
C ALA A 18 -6.28 7.43 -12.91
N GLY A 19 -6.82 7.59 -11.70
CA GLY A 19 -6.54 8.75 -10.84
C GLY A 19 -5.07 8.91 -10.47
N ARG A 20 -4.57 10.16 -10.44
CA ARG A 20 -3.23 10.54 -9.97
C ARG A 20 -2.88 9.86 -8.62
N ARG A 21 -1.60 9.52 -8.42
CA ARG A 21 -1.09 9.06 -7.12
C ARG A 21 -1.49 9.98 -5.96
N LEU A 22 -1.67 9.41 -4.78
CA LEU A 22 -1.97 10.17 -3.56
C LEU A 22 -0.68 10.53 -2.82
N SER A 23 -0.73 11.58 -2.01
CA SER A 23 0.27 11.74 -0.96
C SER A 23 0.09 10.65 0.11
N ALA A 24 1.15 10.30 0.84
CA ALA A 24 1.10 9.35 1.95
C ALA A 24 -0.05 9.66 2.92
N LYS A 25 -0.10 10.90 3.42
CA LYS A 25 -1.19 11.38 4.28
C LYS A 25 -2.59 11.18 3.66
N SER A 26 -2.76 11.43 2.36
CA SER A 26 -4.07 11.25 1.71
C SER A 26 -4.46 9.78 1.59
N PHE A 27 -3.49 8.89 1.39
CA PHE A 27 -3.72 7.45 1.37
C PHE A 27 -4.02 6.91 2.76
N ASP A 28 -3.31 7.38 3.79
CA ASP A 28 -3.57 6.97 5.18
C ASP A 28 -4.98 7.37 5.63
N LEU A 29 -5.45 8.57 5.25
CA LEU A 29 -6.84 8.99 5.51
C LEU A 29 -7.87 8.13 4.77
N LEU A 30 -7.55 7.68 3.56
CA LEU A 30 -8.40 6.76 2.80
C LEU A 30 -8.41 5.37 3.44
N ALA A 31 -7.25 4.87 3.88
CA ALA A 31 -7.12 3.61 4.58
C ALA A 31 -7.88 3.62 5.91
N ARG A 32 -7.76 4.71 6.67
CA ARG A 32 -8.55 4.96 7.89
C ARG A 32 -10.05 4.93 7.63
N TYR A 33 -10.50 5.58 6.55
CA TYR A 33 -11.91 5.55 6.15
C TYR A 33 -12.40 4.13 5.83
N VAL A 34 -11.58 3.35 5.12
CA VAL A 34 -11.85 1.94 4.77
C VAL A 34 -11.97 1.06 6.01
N ASP A 35 -11.13 1.26 7.00
CA ASP A 35 -11.15 0.50 8.26
C ASP A 35 -12.30 0.90 9.20
N GLY A 36 -13.14 1.86 8.78
CA GLY A 36 -14.33 2.25 9.53
C GLY A 36 -14.08 3.29 10.64
N GLU A 37 -12.85 3.78 10.79
CA GLU A 37 -12.44 4.85 11.72
C GLU A 37 -12.92 6.24 11.25
N ARG A 38 -14.20 6.36 10.90
CA ARG A 38 -14.78 7.56 10.27
C ARG A 38 -14.94 8.72 11.24
N GLN A 39 -15.03 8.43 12.54
CA GLN A 39 -15.14 9.42 13.61
C GLN A 39 -13.90 10.31 13.73
N ASP A 40 -12.75 9.79 13.34
CA ASP A 40 -11.45 10.48 13.41
C ASP A 40 -11.16 11.31 12.15
N LEU A 41 -12.16 11.47 11.28
CA LEU A 41 -12.08 12.19 10.02
C LEU A 41 -13.04 13.38 10.01
N ASP A 42 -12.53 14.55 9.62
CA ASP A 42 -13.39 15.70 9.40
C ASP A 42 -14.34 15.48 8.19
N PRO A 43 -15.43 16.26 8.05
CA PRO A 43 -16.40 16.06 6.97
C PRO A 43 -15.79 16.12 5.56
N ASP A 44 -14.78 16.96 5.32
CA ASP A 44 -14.12 17.06 4.02
C ASP A 44 -13.24 15.84 3.74
N GLN A 45 -12.49 15.37 4.74
CA GLN A 45 -11.70 14.14 4.66
C GLN A 45 -12.59 12.93 4.34
N ARG A 46 -13.74 12.80 5.02
CA ARG A 46 -14.73 11.75 4.75
C ARG A 46 -15.27 11.82 3.33
N ARG A 47 -15.65 13.02 2.86
CA ARG A 47 -16.12 13.23 1.49
C ARG A 47 -15.07 12.81 0.46
N ARG A 48 -13.82 13.26 0.61
CA ARG A 48 -12.71 12.90 -0.30
C ARG A 48 -12.37 11.42 -0.25
N ALA A 49 -12.39 10.79 0.93
CA ALA A 49 -12.16 9.35 1.05
C ALA A 49 -13.27 8.55 0.36
N LYS A 50 -14.54 8.93 0.53
CA LYS A 50 -15.67 8.33 -0.18
C LYS A 50 -15.55 8.46 -1.70
N GLU A 51 -15.15 9.64 -2.20
CA GLU A 51 -14.92 9.87 -3.63
C GLU A 51 -13.80 8.97 -4.19
N ARG A 52 -12.68 8.83 -3.45
CA ARG A 52 -11.56 7.96 -3.83
C ARG A 52 -11.93 6.48 -3.79
N LEU A 53 -12.71 6.07 -2.80
CA LEU A 53 -13.21 4.69 -2.72
C LEU A 53 -14.12 4.35 -3.89
N ARG A 54 -14.95 5.31 -4.36
CA ARG A 54 -15.72 5.15 -5.59
C ARG A 54 -14.82 4.95 -6.81
N ILE A 55 -13.73 5.71 -6.92
CA ILE A 55 -12.76 5.55 -8.03
C ILE A 55 -12.10 4.16 -7.95
N ILE A 56 -11.75 3.67 -6.75
CA ILE A 56 -11.26 2.30 -6.56
C ILE A 56 -12.32 1.28 -7.00
N ARG A 57 -13.60 1.48 -6.69
CA ARG A 57 -14.69 0.61 -7.15
C ARG A 57 -14.80 0.57 -8.68
N GLU A 58 -14.61 1.71 -9.34
CA GLU A 58 -14.66 1.83 -10.81
C GLU A 58 -13.44 1.20 -11.50
N HIS A 59 -12.25 1.27 -10.90
CA HIS A 59 -10.98 0.92 -11.53
C HIS A 59 -10.25 -0.29 -10.91
N GLY A 60 -10.76 -0.84 -9.82
CA GLY A 60 -10.25 -2.03 -9.13
C GLY A 60 -8.87 -1.86 -8.50
N ILE A 61 -8.18 -2.99 -8.34
CA ILE A 61 -6.91 -3.10 -7.62
C ILE A 61 -5.79 -2.23 -8.21
N ALA A 62 -5.79 -2.02 -9.53
CA ALA A 62 -4.81 -1.17 -10.19
C ALA A 62 -4.84 0.29 -9.68
N GLN A 63 -6.03 0.75 -9.25
CA GLN A 63 -6.16 2.08 -8.66
C GLN A 63 -5.63 2.15 -7.22
N VAL A 64 -5.72 1.04 -6.48
CA VAL A 64 -5.11 0.93 -5.15
C VAL A 64 -3.60 1.04 -5.28
N GLY A 65 -2.99 0.25 -6.18
CA GLY A 65 -1.55 0.33 -6.46
C GLY A 65 -1.11 1.74 -6.84
N ARG A 66 -1.83 2.40 -7.76
CA ARG A 66 -1.52 3.79 -8.14
C ARG A 66 -1.63 4.79 -7.00
N TYR A 67 -2.62 4.64 -6.12
CA TYR A 67 -2.75 5.49 -4.94
C TYR A 67 -1.67 5.20 -3.88
N ALA A 68 -1.19 3.96 -3.82
CA ALA A 68 -0.14 3.53 -2.92
C ALA A 68 1.27 3.90 -3.41
N GLU A 69 1.47 4.29 -4.67
CA GLU A 69 2.78 4.73 -5.19
C GLU A 69 3.44 5.77 -4.27
N ARG A 70 4.64 5.43 -3.77
CA ARG A 70 5.49 6.27 -2.93
C ARG A 70 6.89 6.38 -3.53
N PRO A 71 7.25 7.54 -4.12
CA PRO A 71 8.60 7.76 -4.62
C PRO A 71 9.68 7.74 -3.52
N ASP A 72 9.28 7.98 -2.28
CA ASP A 72 10.13 8.03 -1.08
C ASP A 72 10.23 6.68 -0.35
N LEU A 73 9.42 5.69 -0.73
CA LEU A 73 9.48 4.35 -0.16
C LEU A 73 10.62 3.55 -0.80
N ARG A 74 11.54 3.05 0.01
CA ARG A 74 12.58 2.12 -0.46
C ARG A 74 12.20 0.70 -0.05
N ILE A 75 12.16 -0.21 -1.01
CA ILE A 75 11.90 -1.64 -0.75
C ILE A 75 13.24 -2.35 -0.84
N GLU A 76 13.72 -2.82 0.31
CA GLU A 76 14.97 -3.57 0.44
C GLU A 76 14.66 -5.03 0.74
N ARG A 77 15.41 -5.94 0.12
CA ARG A 77 15.15 -7.38 0.16
C ARG A 77 16.37 -8.09 0.71
N PHE A 78 16.13 -9.00 1.66
CA PHE A 78 17.18 -9.72 2.36
C PHE A 78 16.82 -11.20 2.53
N ARG A 79 17.86 -11.99 2.76
CA ARG A 79 17.80 -13.34 3.31
C ARG A 79 18.28 -13.29 4.76
N ALA A 80 17.54 -13.95 5.64
CA ALA A 80 17.89 -14.19 7.04
C ALA A 80 17.67 -15.67 7.40
N SER A 81 18.20 -16.12 8.53
CA SER A 81 17.96 -17.48 9.01
C SER A 81 16.50 -17.66 9.43
N PRO A 82 15.96 -18.90 9.49
CA PRO A 82 14.60 -19.13 10.00
C PRO A 82 14.39 -18.64 11.43
N GLU A 83 15.44 -18.66 12.26
CA GLU A 83 15.41 -18.16 13.65
C GLU A 83 15.24 -16.64 13.66
N ASP A 84 16.05 -15.92 12.87
CA ASP A 84 15.94 -14.46 12.74
C ASP A 84 14.57 -14.06 12.17
N VAL A 85 14.07 -14.77 11.15
CA VAL A 85 12.73 -14.51 10.58
C VAL A 85 11.64 -14.66 11.66
N ALA A 86 11.73 -15.67 12.52
CA ALA A 86 10.78 -15.87 13.61
C ALA A 86 10.87 -14.74 14.65
N GLU A 87 12.09 -14.29 14.98
CA GLU A 87 12.30 -13.15 15.89
C GLU A 87 11.71 -11.86 15.31
N LEU A 88 12.02 -11.54 14.05
CA LEU A 88 11.51 -10.36 13.36
C LEU A 88 9.98 -10.29 13.38
N ARG A 89 9.27 -11.42 13.22
CA ARG A 89 7.80 -11.45 13.30
C ARG A 89 7.24 -11.03 14.67
N SER A 90 8.01 -11.22 15.73
CA SER A 90 7.59 -10.90 17.09
C SER A 90 7.94 -9.48 17.52
N ARG A 91 8.74 -8.76 16.72
CA ARG A 91 9.19 -7.40 17.02
C ARG A 91 8.04 -6.39 16.89
N SER A 92 7.85 -5.57 17.92
CA SER A 92 6.78 -4.57 17.97
C SER A 92 7.09 -3.27 17.23
N ASP A 93 8.36 -3.02 16.91
CA ASP A 93 8.81 -1.86 16.15
C ASP A 93 8.75 -2.07 14.63
N LEU A 94 8.39 -3.28 14.19
CA LEU A 94 8.10 -3.59 12.79
C LEU A 94 6.61 -3.47 12.53
N ALA A 95 6.24 -2.59 11.60
CA ALA A 95 4.87 -2.47 11.14
C ALA A 95 4.62 -3.52 10.04
N LEU A 96 4.32 -4.76 10.47
CA LEU A 96 4.03 -5.90 9.60
C LEU A 96 2.95 -5.53 8.57
N THR A 97 3.17 -5.88 7.31
CA THR A 97 2.27 -5.62 6.19
C THR A 97 2.25 -6.80 5.22
N GLY A 98 1.56 -6.66 4.07
CA GLY A 98 1.64 -7.64 2.99
C GLY A 98 1.32 -9.05 3.47
N ILE A 99 2.16 -10.02 3.11
CA ILE A 99 2.04 -11.43 3.49
C ILE A 99 2.21 -11.69 5.00
N SER A 100 2.83 -10.76 5.74
CA SER A 100 3.09 -10.91 7.17
C SER A 100 2.00 -10.29 8.04
N HIS A 101 1.06 -9.53 7.46
CA HIS A 101 -0.04 -8.97 8.23
C HIS A 101 -1.10 -10.05 8.54
N PRO A 102 -1.66 -10.10 9.76
CA PRO A 102 -2.67 -11.10 10.13
C PRO A 102 -3.91 -11.12 9.22
N SER A 103 -4.24 -9.99 8.58
CA SER A 103 -5.39 -9.90 7.67
C SER A 103 -5.11 -10.43 6.26
N ALA A 104 -3.87 -10.81 5.93
CA ALA A 104 -3.50 -11.24 4.59
C ALA A 104 -4.16 -12.55 4.17
N GLU A 105 -4.52 -13.41 5.13
CA GLU A 105 -5.00 -14.79 4.93
C GLU A 105 -4.06 -15.65 4.05
N VAL A 106 -2.82 -15.19 3.82
CA VAL A 106 -1.73 -15.92 3.20
C VAL A 106 -0.66 -16.16 4.27
N TYR A 107 -0.15 -17.38 4.32
CA TYR A 107 1.00 -17.72 5.16
C TYR A 107 2.15 -18.09 4.24
N GLY A 108 3.34 -17.60 4.58
CA GLY A 108 4.61 -17.98 3.96
C GLY A 108 5.73 -17.66 4.93
N ASP A 109 6.94 -18.16 4.68
CA ASP A 109 8.12 -17.93 5.54
C ASP A 109 8.83 -16.62 5.18
N VAL A 110 8.05 -15.55 4.98
CA VAL A 110 8.53 -14.22 4.64
C VAL A 110 8.12 -13.24 5.74
N VAL A 111 8.98 -12.25 6.00
CA VAL A 111 8.65 -11.03 6.75
C VAL A 111 8.55 -9.87 5.78
N ASP A 112 7.38 -9.23 5.68
CA ASP A 112 7.15 -7.96 4.98
C ASP A 112 6.71 -6.92 6.01
N ALA A 113 7.48 -5.85 6.15
CA ALA A 113 7.23 -4.83 7.17
C ALA A 113 7.70 -3.44 6.75
N TYR A 114 6.95 -2.43 7.20
CA TYR A 114 7.45 -1.06 7.21
C TYR A 114 8.38 -0.83 8.40
N VAL A 115 9.48 -0.13 8.15
CA VAL A 115 10.51 0.19 9.13
C VAL A 115 11.05 1.60 8.94
N SER A 116 11.50 2.22 10.02
CA SER A 116 12.24 3.48 9.93
C SER A 116 13.67 3.19 9.44
N PRO A 117 14.38 4.18 8.88
CA PRO A 117 15.79 4.02 8.52
C PRO A 117 16.66 3.55 9.69
N ALA A 118 16.43 4.08 10.90
CA ALA A 118 17.18 3.70 12.10
C ALA A 118 16.95 2.23 12.50
N VAL A 119 15.69 1.75 12.45
CA VAL A 119 15.37 0.34 12.71
C VAL A 119 15.97 -0.55 11.62
N ARG A 120 15.90 -0.14 10.34
CA ARG A 120 16.54 -0.88 9.24
C ARG A 120 18.04 -1.07 9.47
N ASP A 121 18.75 -0.03 9.88
CA ASP A 121 20.20 -0.09 10.13
C ASP A 121 20.53 -0.98 11.34
N GLU A 122 19.68 -0.96 12.38
CA GLU A 122 19.78 -1.88 13.51
C GLU A 122 19.61 -3.34 13.06
N LEU A 123 18.57 -3.66 12.28
CA LEU A 123 18.30 -5.02 11.82
C LEU A 123 19.45 -5.59 10.98
N GLU A 124 20.05 -4.78 10.11
CA GLU A 124 21.21 -5.22 9.30
C GLU A 124 22.41 -5.61 10.18
N LEU A 125 22.62 -4.89 11.29
CA LEU A 125 23.71 -5.15 12.24
C LEU A 125 23.46 -6.38 13.12
N PHE A 126 22.23 -6.59 13.58
CA PHE A 126 21.92 -7.60 14.60
C PHE A 126 21.36 -8.92 14.05
N HIS A 127 20.70 -8.91 12.88
CA HIS A 127 20.03 -10.10 12.31
C HIS A 127 20.76 -10.67 11.09
N LEU A 128 22.03 -10.30 10.88
CA LEU A 128 22.89 -10.77 9.79
C LEU A 128 22.18 -10.76 8.42
N LEU A 129 21.40 -9.72 8.14
CA LEU A 129 20.61 -9.63 6.92
C LEU A 129 21.53 -9.61 5.69
N ILE A 130 21.34 -10.57 4.79
CA ILE A 130 22.11 -10.66 3.55
C ILE A 130 21.26 -10.12 2.40
N PRO A 131 21.70 -9.08 1.66
CA PRO A 131 20.95 -8.59 0.50
C PRO A 131 20.61 -9.72 -0.47
N ALA A 132 19.36 -9.76 -0.95
CA ALA A 132 18.86 -10.83 -1.80
C ALA A 132 17.95 -10.30 -2.92
N ASP A 133 17.92 -11.01 -4.04
CA ASP A 133 16.98 -10.75 -5.13
C ASP A 133 15.55 -11.24 -4.77
N GLU A 134 14.57 -10.80 -5.56
CA GLU A 134 13.13 -11.05 -5.30
C GLU A 134 12.76 -12.54 -5.15
N GLY A 135 13.42 -13.45 -5.89
CA GLY A 135 13.13 -14.88 -5.80
C GLY A 135 13.73 -15.58 -4.59
N GLU A 136 14.65 -14.93 -3.86
CA GLU A 136 15.44 -15.53 -2.78
C GLU A 136 15.22 -14.89 -1.41
N ALA A 137 14.58 -13.72 -1.39
CA ALA A 137 14.34 -12.95 -0.19
C ALA A 137 13.26 -13.58 0.69
N ASN A 138 13.55 -13.68 2.00
CA ASN A 138 12.58 -14.03 3.03
C ASN A 138 12.35 -12.88 4.03
N VAL A 139 12.98 -11.72 3.80
CA VAL A 139 12.73 -10.48 4.52
C VAL A 139 12.62 -9.34 3.50
N VAL A 140 11.53 -8.58 3.58
CA VAL A 140 11.22 -7.41 2.76
C VAL A 140 11.02 -6.24 3.72
N LEU A 141 11.93 -5.27 3.66
CA LEU A 141 11.88 -4.06 4.47
C LEU A 141 11.42 -2.88 3.61
N ARG A 142 10.26 -2.34 3.94
CA ARG A 142 9.67 -1.15 3.33
C ARG A 142 10.10 0.09 4.13
N VAL A 143 11.25 0.65 3.78
CA VAL A 143 11.89 1.73 4.56
C VAL A 143 11.20 3.06 4.29
N GLN A 144 10.57 3.63 5.33
CA GLN A 144 9.84 4.89 5.30
C GLN A 144 9.95 5.61 6.65
N ASP A 145 10.04 6.94 6.64
CA ASP A 145 10.10 7.74 7.87
C ASP A 145 8.98 8.81 7.96
N PRO A 146 8.11 8.76 8.99
CA PRO A 146 7.90 7.63 9.88
C PRO A 146 7.22 6.45 9.15
N PRO A 147 7.35 5.21 9.65
CA PRO A 147 6.54 4.09 9.19
C PRO A 147 5.03 4.40 9.33
N PRO A 148 4.19 3.98 8.36
CA PRO A 148 2.75 4.15 8.49
C PRO A 148 2.19 3.23 9.57
N VAL A 149 1.06 3.63 10.15
CA VAL A 149 0.21 2.68 10.87
C VAL A 149 -0.53 1.84 9.83
N VAL A 150 -0.10 0.59 9.68
CA VAL A 150 -0.60 -0.34 8.67
C VAL A 150 -2.10 -0.57 8.83
N ARG A 151 -2.82 -0.39 7.72
CA ARG A 151 -4.27 -0.57 7.60
C ARG A 151 -4.59 -1.47 6.42
N THR A 152 -5.87 -1.84 6.28
CA THR A 152 -6.30 -2.81 5.26
C THR A 152 -5.84 -2.42 3.85
N LEU A 153 -5.87 -1.13 3.49
CA LEU A 153 -5.40 -0.69 2.16
C LEU A 153 -3.89 -0.78 1.97
N HIS A 154 -3.08 -0.62 3.01
CA HIS A 154 -1.63 -0.85 2.93
C HIS A 154 -1.37 -2.33 2.64
N VAL A 155 -2.01 -3.23 3.39
CA VAL A 155 -1.89 -4.68 3.19
C VAL A 155 -2.31 -5.08 1.77
N ILE A 156 -3.43 -4.55 1.26
CA ILE A 156 -3.90 -4.82 -0.10
C ILE A 156 -2.89 -4.32 -1.14
N ALA A 157 -2.34 -3.12 -0.96
CA ALA A 157 -1.35 -2.57 -1.89
C ALA A 157 -0.06 -3.41 -1.89
N ASP A 158 0.41 -3.80 -0.72
CA ASP A 158 1.65 -4.55 -0.56
C ASP A 158 1.51 -6.01 -1.07
N LEU A 159 0.37 -6.65 -0.84
CA LEU A 159 0.04 -7.95 -1.46
C LEU A 159 -0.13 -7.86 -2.98
N HIS A 160 -0.59 -6.72 -3.50
CA HIS A 160 -0.72 -6.51 -4.94
C HIS A 160 0.63 -6.35 -5.63
N ASP A 161 1.58 -5.72 -4.95
CA ASP A 161 2.95 -5.51 -5.40
C ASP A 161 3.78 -6.81 -5.31
N ASP A 162 3.44 -7.70 -4.38
CA ASP A 162 4.11 -8.99 -4.20
C ASP A 162 4.14 -9.85 -5.50
N PRO A 163 5.27 -10.53 -5.80
CA PRO A 163 5.42 -11.32 -7.03
C PRO A 163 4.54 -12.58 -7.06
N SER A 164 4.11 -13.09 -5.90
CA SER A 164 3.32 -14.32 -5.83
C SER A 164 1.91 -14.11 -6.39
N SER A 165 1.50 -15.00 -7.28
CA SER A 165 0.13 -15.04 -7.79
C SER A 165 -0.90 -15.19 -6.67
N ARG A 166 -0.55 -15.94 -5.61
CA ARG A 166 -1.40 -16.13 -4.43
C ARG A 166 -1.63 -14.82 -3.68
N SER A 167 -0.58 -14.04 -3.43
CA SER A 167 -0.67 -12.73 -2.78
C SER A 167 -1.56 -11.78 -3.57
N ARG A 168 -1.39 -11.74 -4.90
CA ARG A 168 -2.21 -10.89 -5.78
C ARG A 168 -3.67 -11.31 -5.81
N THR A 169 -3.97 -12.61 -5.75
CA THR A 169 -5.35 -13.11 -5.63
C THR A 169 -5.98 -12.71 -4.30
N GLU A 170 -5.27 -12.87 -3.18
CA GLU A 170 -5.81 -12.43 -1.88
C GLU A 170 -5.94 -10.91 -1.78
N ALA A 171 -5.06 -10.12 -2.40
CA ALA A 171 -5.23 -8.68 -2.50
C ALA A 171 -6.57 -8.30 -3.17
N GLN A 172 -6.94 -8.97 -4.26
CA GLN A 172 -8.22 -8.76 -4.94
C GLN A 172 -9.40 -9.18 -4.07
N ARG A 173 -9.28 -10.31 -3.36
CA ARG A 173 -10.33 -10.81 -2.47
C ARG A 173 -10.57 -9.89 -1.27
N LEU A 174 -9.49 -9.41 -0.64
CA LEU A 174 -9.57 -8.43 0.45
C LEU A 174 -10.18 -7.12 -0.03
N LEU A 175 -9.81 -6.66 -1.22
CA LEU A 175 -10.40 -5.46 -1.81
C LEU A 175 -11.92 -5.63 -2.03
N ALA A 176 -12.36 -6.78 -2.56
CA ALA A 176 -13.79 -7.05 -2.75
C ALA A 176 -14.57 -6.94 -1.42
N ARG A 177 -14.07 -7.59 -0.36
CA ARG A 177 -14.69 -7.52 0.98
C ARG A 177 -14.75 -6.10 1.54
N VAL A 178 -13.69 -5.31 1.34
CA VAL A 178 -13.66 -3.89 1.74
C VAL A 178 -14.75 -3.11 1.01
N LEU A 179 -14.90 -3.33 -0.29
CA LEU A 179 -15.89 -2.62 -1.11
C LEU A 179 -17.32 -3.01 -0.72
N GLU A 180 -17.58 -4.26 -0.39
CA GLU A 180 -18.88 -4.74 0.11
C GLU A 180 -19.24 -4.09 1.46
N ARG A 181 -18.28 -4.00 2.39
CA ARG A 181 -18.49 -3.40 3.73
C ARG A 181 -18.69 -1.90 3.73
N ALA A 182 -18.21 -1.23 2.68
CA ALA A 182 -18.25 0.23 2.60
C ALA A 182 -19.52 0.79 1.95
N GLU A 183 -20.44 -0.08 1.52
CA GLU A 183 -21.82 0.26 1.13
C GLU A 183 -22.65 0.74 2.32
#